data_AF-A0A2K8LQ79-F1
#
_entry.id   AF-A0A2K8LQ79-F1
#
_cell.length_a   1.000
_cell.length_b   1.000
_cell.length_c   1.000
_cell.angle_alpha   90.00
_cell.angle_beta   90.00
_cell.angle_gamma   90.00
#
_symmetry.space_group_name_H-M   'P 1'
#
loop_
_entity.id
_entity.type
_entity.pdbx_description
1 polymer ?
#
loop_
_entity_poly.entity_id
_entity_poly.type
_entity_poly.pdbx_seq_one_letter_code
_entity_poly.pdbx_strand_id
1 'polypeptide(L)'
;MANEEGKTGRSGWETAVSRTMPYPGSRVWEFLVGDGVEIWLGPGVELPRERGAGYETEHGTTGEIRSYADDRLRLTWRPADWDHDSLLELEVADLGKRSTLKIRQEQLADVAEKAEQRAYWKQVVERVEAALAER
;
A
#
# COMPACT_ATOMS: atom_id res chain seq x y z
N MET A 1 -39.99 -17.40 11.89
CA MET A 1 -39.34 -16.91 10.66
C MET A 1 -38.61 -15.63 11.01
N ALA A 2 -37.29 -15.66 11.04
CA ALA A 2 -36.39 -14.52 10.86
C ALA A 2 -34.98 -15.12 10.81
N ASN A 3 -34.48 -15.42 9.61
CA ASN A 3 -33.09 -15.82 9.43
C ASN A 3 -32.20 -14.61 9.71
N GLU A 4 -31.26 -14.75 10.65
CA GLU A 4 -30.12 -13.86 10.87
C GLU A 4 -29.02 -14.08 9.83
N GLU A 5 -29.37 -14.08 8.54
CA GLU A 5 -28.43 -14.27 7.45
C GLU A 5 -28.28 -12.96 6.69
N GLY A 6 -27.15 -12.26 6.88
CA GLY A 6 -26.83 -11.12 6.03
C GLY A 6 -26.00 -9.97 6.63
N LYS A 7 -25.15 -10.18 7.63
CA LYS A 7 -24.10 -9.21 8.00
C LYS A 7 -22.70 -9.69 7.63
N THR A 8 -22.53 -10.15 6.40
CA THR A 8 -21.20 -10.24 5.76
C THR A 8 -21.07 -9.05 4.81
N GLY A 9 -20.73 -7.89 5.34
CA GLY A 9 -20.67 -6.67 4.55
C GLY A 9 -19.59 -5.73 5.06
N ARG A 10 -18.32 -6.12 4.95
CA ARG A 10 -17.21 -5.16 5.03
C ARG A 10 -17.17 -4.37 3.72
N SER A 11 -18.23 -3.62 3.40
CA SER A 11 -18.25 -2.63 2.33
C SER A 11 -17.67 -1.34 2.89
N GLY A 12 -16.34 -1.31 3.04
CA GLY A 12 -15.62 -0.07 3.33
C GLY A 12 -15.38 0.74 2.05
N TRP A 13 -14.98 1.99 2.23
CA TRP A 13 -14.54 2.84 1.15
C TRP A 13 -13.20 2.36 0.59
N GLU A 14 -12.93 2.75 -0.66
CA GLU A 14 -11.67 2.45 -1.34
C GLU A 14 -11.09 3.69 -2.01
N THR A 15 -9.76 3.67 -2.13
CA THR A 15 -9.01 4.62 -2.94
C THR A 15 -7.94 3.90 -3.73
N ALA A 16 -7.60 4.46 -4.88
CA ALA A 16 -6.47 4.04 -5.68
C ALA A 16 -5.75 5.26 -6.27
N VAL A 17 -4.43 5.18 -6.28
CA VAL A 17 -3.51 6.10 -6.97
C VAL A 17 -2.71 5.28 -7.95
N SER A 18 -2.58 5.76 -9.18
CA SER A 18 -1.80 5.09 -10.23
C SER A 18 -0.96 6.11 -10.97
N ARG A 19 0.27 5.75 -11.29
CA ARG A 19 1.19 6.57 -12.07
C ARG A 19 2.04 5.70 -12.99
N THR A 20 2.17 6.16 -14.24
CA THR A 20 3.14 5.59 -15.17
C THR A 20 4.53 6.11 -14.85
N MET A 21 5.45 5.21 -14.56
CA MET A 21 6.85 5.50 -14.28
C MET A 21 7.68 5.36 -15.56
N PRO A 22 8.67 6.24 -15.80
CA PRO A 22 9.57 6.16 -16.95
C PRO A 22 10.68 5.09 -16.78
N TYR A 23 10.41 4.01 -16.04
CA TYR A 23 11.37 2.96 -15.70
C TYR A 23 10.75 1.57 -15.88
N PRO A 24 11.56 0.53 -16.19
CA PRO A 24 11.11 -0.86 -16.25
C PRO A 24 10.46 -1.32 -14.93
N GLY A 25 9.50 -2.24 -15.00
CA GLY A 25 8.77 -2.73 -13.82
C GLY A 25 9.68 -3.27 -12.72
N SER A 26 10.69 -4.07 -13.07
CA SER A 26 11.63 -4.64 -12.09
C SER A 26 12.38 -3.56 -11.30
N ARG A 27 12.86 -2.51 -11.97
CA ARG A 27 13.54 -1.38 -11.30
C ARG A 27 12.63 -0.68 -10.31
N VAL A 28 11.38 -0.44 -10.69
CA VAL A 28 10.40 0.22 -9.80
C VAL A 28 10.06 -0.68 -8.63
N TRP A 29 9.83 -1.98 -8.88
CA TRP A 29 9.49 -2.95 -7.85
C TRP A 29 10.60 -3.15 -6.83
N GLU A 30 11.82 -3.47 -7.29
CA GLU A 30 13.00 -3.68 -6.44
C GLU A 30 13.27 -2.48 -5.54
N PHE A 31 13.11 -1.26 -6.08
CA PHE A 31 13.21 -0.05 -5.29
C PHE A 31 12.07 0.06 -4.27
N LEU A 32 10.81 -0.08 -4.70
CA LEU A 32 9.62 0.11 -3.86
C LEU A 32 9.62 -0.77 -2.59
N VAL A 33 10.09 -2.01 -2.71
CA VAL A 33 10.13 -2.99 -1.60
C VAL A 33 11.53 -3.17 -0.99
N GLY A 34 12.50 -2.40 -1.46
CA GLY A 34 13.84 -2.26 -0.90
C GLY A 34 13.99 -0.88 -0.27
N ASP A 35 14.91 -0.07 -0.80
CA ASP A 35 15.21 1.26 -0.25
C ASP A 35 14.00 2.21 -0.23
N GLY A 36 13.04 2.04 -1.14
CA GLY A 36 11.82 2.83 -1.19
C GLY A 36 10.84 2.57 -0.05
N VAL A 37 11.05 1.52 0.76
CA VAL A 37 10.21 1.21 1.93
C VAL A 37 10.13 2.40 2.88
N GLU A 38 11.25 3.10 3.10
CA GLU A 38 11.29 4.26 4.00
C GLU A 38 10.38 5.41 3.54
N ILE A 39 10.08 5.49 2.23
CA ILE A 39 9.23 6.55 1.67
C ILE A 39 7.76 6.37 2.08
N TRP A 40 7.29 5.12 2.19
CA TRP A 40 5.87 4.82 2.36
C TRP A 40 5.51 4.13 3.67
N LEU A 41 6.41 3.34 4.27
CA LEU A 41 6.27 2.85 5.65
C LEU A 41 6.92 3.77 6.68
N GLY A 42 7.80 4.68 6.25
CA GLY A 42 8.58 5.52 7.15
C GLY A 42 9.93 4.91 7.51
N PRO A 43 10.81 5.71 8.13
CA PRO A 43 12.19 5.32 8.41
C PRO A 43 12.28 4.15 9.39
N GLY A 44 13.35 3.36 9.27
CA GLY A 44 13.70 2.31 10.23
C GLY A 44 12.81 1.05 10.19
N VAL A 45 11.86 0.97 9.25
CA VAL A 45 11.00 -0.20 9.10
C VAL A 45 11.61 -1.17 8.10
N GLU A 46 11.89 -2.40 8.57
CA GLU A 46 12.22 -3.51 7.68
C GLU A 46 10.92 -4.17 7.23
N LEU A 47 10.67 -4.20 5.91
CA LEU A 47 9.49 -4.82 5.34
C LEU A 47 9.60 -6.36 5.44
N PRO A 48 8.76 -7.04 6.23
CA PRO A 48 8.78 -8.49 6.26
C PRO A 48 8.33 -9.08 4.93
N ARG A 49 8.87 -10.25 4.57
CA ARG A 49 8.49 -10.97 3.34
C ARG A 49 7.62 -12.20 3.59
N GLU A 50 7.59 -12.68 4.83
CA GLU A 50 6.80 -13.84 5.21
C GLU A 50 5.33 -13.47 5.38
N ARG A 51 4.44 -14.25 4.77
CA ARG A 51 3.00 -14.11 5.00
C ARG A 51 2.68 -14.37 6.47
N GLY A 52 1.95 -13.45 7.09
CA GLY A 52 1.62 -13.51 8.52
C GLY A 52 2.61 -12.73 9.40
N ALA A 53 3.73 -12.26 8.86
CA ALA A 53 4.65 -11.43 9.62
C ALA A 53 4.09 -10.02 9.82
N GLY A 54 4.14 -9.55 11.06
CA GLY A 54 3.71 -8.22 11.45
C GLY A 54 4.79 -7.17 11.23
N TYR A 55 4.37 -5.91 11.09
CA TYR A 55 5.24 -4.75 11.09
C TYR A 55 4.64 -3.62 11.93
N GLU A 56 5.51 -2.73 12.41
CA GLU A 56 5.16 -1.51 13.12
C GLU A 56 6.11 -0.38 12.67
N THR A 57 5.55 0.80 12.41
CA THR A 57 6.31 1.98 12.00
C THR A 57 6.61 2.89 13.19
N GLU A 58 7.57 3.80 13.05
CA GLU A 58 7.90 4.79 14.10
C GLU A 58 6.68 5.65 14.51
N HIS A 59 5.74 5.87 13.59
CA HIS A 59 4.51 6.63 13.84
C HIS A 59 3.36 5.75 14.35
N GLY A 60 3.62 4.49 14.69
CA GLY A 60 2.64 3.55 15.25
C GLY A 60 1.69 2.92 14.24
N THR A 61 1.92 3.08 12.93
CA THR A 61 1.18 2.32 11.93
C THR A 61 1.58 0.86 12.06
N THR A 62 0.59 -0.03 12.19
CA THR A 62 0.80 -1.47 12.34
C THR A 62 0.14 -2.24 11.21
N GLY A 63 0.61 -3.46 10.97
CA GLY A 63 0.02 -4.31 9.94
C GLY A 63 0.67 -5.68 9.84
N GLU A 64 0.21 -6.48 8.88
CA GLU A 64 0.65 -7.84 8.60
C GLU A 64 0.73 -8.09 7.10
N ILE A 65 1.77 -8.79 6.65
CA ILE A 65 1.89 -9.24 5.26
C ILE A 65 0.84 -10.31 4.94
N ARG A 66 -0.01 -10.04 3.94
CA ARG A 66 -1.03 -10.99 3.45
C ARG A 66 -0.55 -11.79 2.25
N SER A 67 0.24 -11.18 1.37
CA SER A 67 0.90 -11.86 0.25
C SER A 67 2.06 -11.02 -0.29
N TYR A 68 3.12 -11.69 -0.73
CA TYR A 68 4.29 -11.07 -1.35
C TYR A 68 4.62 -11.83 -2.64
N ALA A 69 4.59 -11.14 -3.77
CA ALA A 69 4.92 -11.67 -5.11
C ALA A 69 5.98 -10.78 -5.79
N ASP A 70 6.36 -11.10 -7.03
CA ASP A 70 7.41 -10.40 -7.77
C ASP A 70 7.00 -9.02 -8.30
N ASP A 71 5.71 -8.69 -8.29
CA ASP A 71 5.17 -7.42 -8.80
C ASP A 71 4.04 -6.86 -7.92
N ARG A 72 3.77 -7.54 -6.80
CA ARG A 72 2.59 -7.28 -5.97
C ARG A 72 2.83 -7.58 -4.51
N LEU A 73 2.41 -6.65 -3.65
CA LEU A 73 2.45 -6.78 -2.19
C LEU A 73 1.07 -6.44 -1.65
N ARG A 74 0.58 -7.28 -0.74
CA ARG A 74 -0.66 -7.03 -0.01
C ARG A 74 -0.41 -7.15 1.47
N LEU A 75 -0.87 -6.17 2.23
CA LEU A 75 -0.70 -6.10 3.68
C LEU A 75 -1.89 -5.43 4.35
N THR A 76 -2.11 -5.68 5.64
CA THR A 76 -3.02 -4.83 6.42
C THR A 76 -2.34 -3.54 6.80
N TRP A 77 -3.13 -2.48 6.91
CA TRP A 77 -2.65 -1.15 7.24
C TRP A 77 -3.56 -0.52 8.29
N ARG A 78 -3.01 -0.21 9.45
CA ARG A 78 -3.72 0.43 10.56
C ARG A 78 -2.86 1.53 11.18
N PRO A 79 -3.08 2.81 10.82
CA PRO A 79 -2.56 3.98 11.53
C PRO A 79 -2.85 3.91 13.03
N ALA A 80 -2.02 4.56 13.84
CA ALA A 80 -2.09 4.49 15.30
C ALA A 80 -3.42 4.96 15.89
N ASP A 81 -4.11 5.86 15.19
CA ASP A 81 -5.39 6.46 15.57
C ASP A 81 -6.62 5.71 15.03
N TRP A 82 -6.43 4.61 14.29
CA TRP A 82 -7.52 3.79 13.75
C TRP A 82 -7.81 2.58 14.65
N ASP A 83 -9.09 2.24 14.79
CA ASP A 83 -9.54 1.05 15.53
C ASP A 83 -9.83 -0.17 14.63
N HIS A 84 -9.63 -0.03 13.32
CA HIS A 84 -9.82 -1.08 12.34
C HIS A 84 -8.66 -1.20 11.36
N ASP A 85 -8.51 -2.39 10.78
CA ASP A 85 -7.59 -2.61 9.67
C ASP A 85 -8.20 -2.11 8.37
N SER A 86 -7.34 -1.54 7.53
CA SER A 86 -7.56 -1.45 6.09
C SER A 86 -6.65 -2.43 5.37
N LEU A 87 -6.83 -2.54 4.05
CA LEU A 87 -6.06 -3.43 3.21
C LEU A 87 -5.34 -2.65 2.13
N LEU A 88 -4.00 -2.67 2.17
CA LEU A 88 -3.14 -2.03 1.18
C LEU A 88 -2.66 -3.06 0.16
N GLU A 89 -2.74 -2.69 -1.12
CA GLU A 89 -2.17 -3.42 -2.25
C GLU A 89 -1.25 -2.48 -3.05
N LEU A 90 0.02 -2.88 -3.18
CA LEU A 90 0.99 -2.27 -4.08
C LEU A 90 1.14 -3.19 -5.30
N GLU A 91 1.08 -2.64 -6.50
CA GLU A 91 1.21 -3.36 -7.76
C GLU A 91 2.08 -2.57 -8.75
N VAL A 92 3.01 -3.24 -9.41
CA VAL A 92 3.82 -2.66 -10.49
C VAL A 92 3.58 -3.46 -11.78
N ALA A 93 2.82 -2.88 -12.71
CA ALA A 93 2.59 -3.50 -14.02
C ALA A 93 3.67 -3.08 -15.01
N ASP A 94 4.39 -4.04 -15.60
CA ASP A 94 5.43 -3.76 -16.59
C ASP A 94 4.84 -3.35 -17.96
N LEU A 95 5.47 -2.37 -18.59
CA LEU A 95 5.14 -1.87 -19.93
C LEU A 95 6.41 -1.82 -20.81
N GLY A 96 7.37 -2.70 -20.55
CA GLY A 96 8.67 -2.79 -21.22
C GLY A 96 9.68 -1.77 -20.69
N LYS A 97 9.80 -0.61 -21.35
CA LYS A 97 10.72 0.46 -20.89
C LYS A 97 10.12 1.35 -19.80
N ARG A 98 8.84 1.17 -19.52
CA ARG A 98 8.04 1.92 -18.56
C ARG A 98 7.29 0.92 -17.71
N SER A 99 6.63 1.41 -16.67
CA SER A 99 5.76 0.60 -15.81
C SER A 99 4.64 1.46 -15.25
N THR A 100 3.64 0.83 -14.64
CA THR A 100 2.61 1.51 -13.88
C THR A 100 2.69 1.08 -12.43
N LEU A 101 3.00 2.02 -11.53
CA LEU A 101 2.86 1.83 -10.10
C LEU A 101 1.42 2.16 -9.70
N LYS A 102 0.76 1.21 -9.06
CA LYS A 102 -0.59 1.35 -8.50
C LYS A 102 -0.56 1.05 -7.01
N ILE A 103 -1.15 1.95 -6.24
CA ILE A 103 -1.37 1.80 -4.81
C ILE A 103 -2.88 1.83 -4.59
N ARG A 104 -3.45 0.75 -4.06
CA ARG A 104 -4.87 0.64 -3.74
C ARG A 104 -5.04 0.36 -2.26
N GLN A 105 -6.00 1.03 -1.65
CA GLN A 105 -6.39 0.76 -0.27
C GLN A 105 -7.90 0.56 -0.18
N GLU A 106 -8.31 -0.51 0.48
CA GLU A 106 -9.70 -0.92 0.67
C GLU A 106 -10.03 -0.99 2.16
N GLN A 107 -11.31 -1.12 2.49
CA GLN A 107 -11.82 -1.28 3.86
C GLN A 107 -11.63 -0.04 4.74
N LEU A 108 -11.68 1.14 4.14
CA LEU A 108 -11.69 2.42 4.85
C LEU A 108 -13.08 2.68 5.46
N ALA A 109 -13.15 3.28 6.65
CA ALA A 109 -14.42 3.47 7.35
C ALA A 109 -15.29 4.54 6.69
N ASP A 110 -14.69 5.62 6.19
CA ASP A 110 -15.44 6.76 5.67
C ASP A 110 -14.73 7.55 4.54
N VAL A 111 -15.39 8.64 4.12
CA VAL A 111 -14.89 9.53 3.06
C VAL A 111 -13.68 10.34 3.52
N ALA A 112 -13.54 10.62 4.82
CA ALA A 112 -12.42 11.38 5.36
C ALA A 112 -11.14 10.55 5.30
N GLU A 113 -11.16 9.30 5.78
CA GLU A 113 -10.04 8.36 5.65
C GLU A 113 -9.67 8.14 4.18
N LYS A 114 -10.67 7.98 3.31
CA LYS A 114 -10.46 7.88 1.86
C LYS A 114 -9.73 9.10 1.30
N ALA A 115 -10.13 10.30 1.68
CA ALA A 115 -9.51 11.53 1.18
C ALA A 115 -8.08 11.69 1.70
N GLU A 116 -7.86 11.42 2.99
CA GLU A 116 -6.55 11.46 3.64
C GLU A 116 -5.58 10.46 2.99
N GLN A 117 -5.98 9.19 2.91
CA GLN A 117 -5.13 8.16 2.33
C GLN A 117 -4.87 8.41 0.84
N ARG A 118 -5.86 8.88 0.08
CA ARG A 118 -5.63 9.27 -1.32
C ARG A 118 -4.58 10.37 -1.44
N ALA A 119 -4.58 11.35 -0.53
CA ALA A 119 -3.60 12.43 -0.52
C ALA A 119 -2.20 11.90 -0.16
N TYR A 120 -2.11 11.05 0.87
CA TYR A 120 -0.86 10.39 1.26
C TYR A 120 -0.25 9.58 0.11
N TRP A 121 -1.03 8.70 -0.51
CA TRP A 121 -0.53 7.84 -1.60
C TRP A 121 -0.13 8.61 -2.86
N LYS A 122 -0.77 9.76 -3.14
CA LYS A 122 -0.30 10.66 -4.21
C LYS A 122 1.10 11.18 -3.93
N GLN A 123 1.34 11.66 -2.72
CA GLN A 123 2.66 12.16 -2.31
C GLN A 123 3.71 11.04 -2.28
N VAL A 124 3.35 9.83 -1.85
CA VAL A 124 4.25 8.66 -1.90
C VAL A 124 4.69 8.38 -3.33
N VAL A 125 3.74 8.31 -4.27
CA VAL A 125 4.04 8.02 -5.68
C VAL A 125 4.94 9.10 -6.30
N GLU A 126 4.76 10.37 -5.94
CA GLU A 126 5.64 11.47 -6.35
C GLU A 126 7.06 11.32 -5.77
N ARG A 127 7.18 11.03 -4.47
CA ARG A 127 8.48 10.83 -3.81
C ARG A 127 9.23 9.60 -4.35
N VAL A 128 8.52 8.50 -4.64
CA VAL A 128 9.11 7.29 -5.24
C VAL A 128 9.69 7.60 -6.63
N GLU A 129 8.96 8.32 -7.48
CA GLU A 129 9.47 8.69 -8.81
C GLU A 129 10.68 9.63 -8.71
N ALA A 130 10.62 10.64 -7.83
CA ALA A 130 11.73 11.55 -7.60
C ALA A 130 13.00 10.82 -7.14
N ALA A 131 12.88 9.94 -6.15
CA ALA A 131 14.00 9.16 -5.64
C ALA A 131 14.57 8.18 -6.70
N LEU A 132 13.73 7.67 -7.60
CA LEU A 132 14.18 6.87 -8.74
C LEU A 132 14.94 7.70 -9.78
N ALA A 133 14.66 9.01 -9.90
CA ALA A 133 15.33 9.90 -10.85
C ALA A 133 16.73 10.33 -10.39
N GLU A 134 17.00 10.27 -9.09
CA GLU A 134 18.31 10.57 -8.49
C GLU A 134 19.29 9.39 -8.55
N ARG A 135 18.87 8.26 -9.14
CA ARG A 135 19.61 6.99 -9.22
C ARG A 135 20.00 6.58 -10.63
#